data_AF-A0A6L7QKL0-F1
#
_entry.id   AF-A0A6L7QKL0-F1
#
_cell.length_a   1.000
_cell.length_b   1.000
_cell.length_c   1.000
_cell.angle_alpha   90.00
_cell.angle_beta   90.00
_cell.angle_gamma   90.00
#
_symmetry.space_group_name_H-M   'P 1'
#
loop_
_entity.id
_entity.type
_entity.pdbx_description
1 polymer ?
#
loop_
_entity_poly.entity_id
_entity_poly.type
_entity_poly.pdbx_seq_one_letter_code
_entity_poly.pdbx_strand_id
1 'polypeptide(L)'
;MIPPETEVYSCWMAGFTIDLEQFRCDAEEFGAQVAAAGILGASQARYYLLPAALPYLTEAAERQRYPYSQPPSSRTYRYDATCCPNAHELLERFIRWSTFCDKYEPHHCEQAAAIVRRVADEYRL
;
A
#
# COMPACT_ATOMS: atom_id res chain seq x y z
N MET A 1 7.09 16.06 -6.30
CA MET A 1 6.56 17.35 -6.80
C MET A 1 5.24 17.08 -7.47
N ILE A 2 4.23 17.91 -7.22
CA ILE A 2 2.95 17.87 -7.95
C ILE A 2 3.20 18.52 -9.33
N PRO A 3 2.72 17.92 -10.45
CA PRO A 3 2.91 18.50 -11.78
C PRO A 3 2.27 19.90 -11.88
N PRO A 4 2.93 20.88 -12.54
CA PRO A 4 2.50 22.27 -12.60
C PRO A 4 1.11 22.48 -13.25
N GLU A 5 0.64 21.53 -14.05
CA GLU A 5 -0.69 21.50 -14.66
C GLU A 5 -1.82 21.05 -13.71
N THR A 6 -1.48 20.62 -12.49
CA THR A 6 -2.46 20.10 -11.53
C THR A 6 -3.06 21.25 -10.71
N GLU A 7 -4.17 21.83 -11.19
CA GLU A 7 -4.88 22.92 -10.49
C GLU A 7 -5.55 22.46 -9.18
N VAL A 8 -5.93 21.17 -9.07
CA VAL A 8 -6.52 20.57 -7.88
C VAL A 8 -5.87 19.23 -7.59
N TYR A 9 -5.01 19.17 -6.57
CA TYR A 9 -4.46 17.92 -6.08
C TYR A 9 -5.42 17.31 -5.06
N SER A 10 -6.30 16.42 -5.52
CA SER A 10 -7.18 15.64 -4.63
C SER A 10 -6.40 14.48 -4.02
N CYS A 11 -5.65 14.78 -2.96
CA CYS A 11 -4.89 13.80 -2.20
C CYS A 11 -5.81 13.01 -1.27
N TRP A 12 -6.52 12.02 -1.80
CA TRP A 12 -7.35 11.12 -0.99
C TRP A 12 -6.51 10.07 -0.22
N MET A 13 -5.25 9.88 -0.60
CA MET A 13 -4.27 9.07 0.14
C MET A 13 -2.88 9.69 0.08
N ALA A 14 -2.23 9.74 1.24
CA ALA A 14 -0.80 9.91 1.34
C ALA A 14 -0.15 8.57 1.70
N GLY A 15 1.14 8.43 1.46
CA GLY A 15 1.88 7.25 1.88
C GLY A 15 3.37 7.42 1.61
N PHE A 16 4.14 6.47 2.10
CA PHE A 16 5.59 6.45 1.96
C PHE A 16 6.08 5.01 1.90
N THR A 17 7.30 4.84 1.40
CA THR A 17 7.96 3.53 1.36
C THR A 17 9.10 3.49 2.35
N ILE A 18 9.36 2.32 2.92
CA ILE A 18 10.58 2.05 3.69
C ILE A 18 11.54 1.17 2.89
N ASP A 19 12.83 1.30 3.17
CA ASP A 19 13.84 0.38 2.68
C ASP A 19 14.02 -0.75 3.70
N LEU A 20 13.47 -1.92 3.41
CA LEU A 20 13.44 -3.06 4.34
C LEU A 20 14.83 -3.51 4.80
N GLU A 21 15.89 -3.22 4.03
CA GLU A 21 17.26 -3.57 4.41
C GLU A 21 17.87 -2.63 5.45
N GLN A 22 17.21 -1.49 5.75
CA GLN A 22 17.68 -0.50 6.72
C GLN A 22 16.94 -0.58 8.07
N PHE A 23 15.92 -1.43 8.18
CA PHE A 23 15.08 -1.53 9.38
C PHE A 23 15.04 -2.97 9.90
N ARG A 24 14.88 -3.09 11.21
CA ARG A 24 14.73 -4.39 11.90
C ARG A 24 13.31 -4.95 11.88
N CYS A 25 12.39 -4.27 11.22
CA CYS A 25 10.97 -4.63 11.11
C CYS A 25 10.51 -4.59 9.65
N ASP A 26 9.36 -5.22 9.38
CA ASP A 26 8.70 -5.14 8.08
C ASP A 26 7.77 -3.92 7.98
N ALA A 27 7.17 -3.70 6.80
CA ALA A 27 6.27 -2.58 6.57
C ALA A 27 4.95 -2.67 7.36
N GLU A 28 4.53 -3.87 7.74
CA GLU A 28 3.31 -4.08 8.53
C GLU A 28 3.55 -3.61 9.97
N GLU A 29 4.62 -4.09 10.61
CA GLU A 29 5.03 -3.67 11.94
C GLU A 29 5.35 -2.17 11.96
N PHE A 30 6.13 -1.66 11.00
CA PHE A 30 6.42 -0.22 10.92
C PHE A 30 5.13 0.60 10.83
N GLY A 31 4.19 0.20 9.96
CA GLY A 31 2.89 0.85 9.82
C GLY A 31 2.11 0.87 11.12
N ALA A 32 2.08 -0.26 11.85
CA ALA A 32 1.42 -0.36 13.15
C ALA A 32 2.03 0.59 14.19
N GLN A 33 3.35 0.73 14.24
CA GLN A 33 4.03 1.65 15.15
C GLN A 33 3.76 3.11 14.80
N VAL A 34 3.76 3.45 13.51
CA VAL A 34 3.39 4.79 13.04
C VAL A 34 1.93 5.12 13.39
N ALA A 35 1.02 4.14 13.28
CA ALA A 35 -0.36 4.31 13.69
C ALA A 35 -0.50 4.53 15.20
N ALA A 36 0.18 3.71 16.01
CA ALA A 36 0.20 3.84 17.46
C ALA A 36 0.81 5.17 17.93
N ALA A 37 1.76 5.71 17.17
CA ALA A 37 2.43 6.97 17.43
C ALA A 37 1.60 8.22 17.07
N GLY A 38 0.47 8.06 16.37
CA GLY A 38 -0.51 9.13 16.13
C GLY A 38 -0.95 9.32 14.68
N ILE A 39 -0.34 8.63 13.70
CA ILE A 39 -0.78 8.69 12.29
C ILE A 39 -1.85 7.63 12.04
N LEU A 40 -3.08 7.96 12.42
CA LEU A 40 -4.20 7.02 12.35
C LEU A 40 -4.42 6.48 10.93
N GLY A 41 -4.58 5.16 10.84
CA GLY A 41 -4.79 4.45 9.59
C GLY A 41 -3.54 4.21 8.76
N ALA A 42 -2.35 4.49 9.31
CA ALA A 42 -1.07 4.01 8.80
C ALA A 42 -1.05 2.48 8.79
N SER A 43 -1.03 1.88 7.62
CA SER A 43 -0.95 0.43 7.47
C SER A 43 -0.44 0.06 6.09
N GLN A 44 0.00 -1.19 5.96
CA GLN A 44 0.24 -1.78 4.65
C GLN A 44 -1.08 -1.90 3.90
N ALA A 45 -1.15 -1.37 2.68
CA ALA A 45 -2.38 -1.32 1.91
C ALA A 45 -2.55 -2.56 1.01
N ARG A 46 -2.36 -3.75 1.59
CA ARG A 46 -2.34 -5.04 0.88
C ARG A 46 -3.61 -5.30 0.05
N TYR A 47 -4.74 -4.73 0.45
CA TYR A 47 -6.00 -4.85 -0.27
C TYR A 47 -5.98 -4.20 -1.68
N TYR A 48 -4.98 -3.37 -2.00
CA TYR A 48 -4.77 -2.87 -3.37
C TYR A 48 -4.20 -3.93 -4.32
N LEU A 49 -3.64 -5.03 -3.81
CA LEU A 49 -3.27 -6.18 -4.64
C LEU A 49 -4.50 -7.04 -4.92
N LEU A 50 -5.43 -6.51 -5.72
CA LEU A 50 -6.74 -7.12 -5.98
C LEU A 50 -6.67 -8.62 -6.34
N PRO A 51 -5.73 -9.11 -7.18
CA PRO A 51 -5.63 -10.54 -7.47
C PRO A 51 -5.39 -11.39 -6.22
N ALA A 52 -4.60 -10.92 -5.26
CA ALA A 52 -4.33 -11.62 -4.00
C ALA A 52 -5.41 -11.37 -2.93
N ALA A 53 -6.03 -10.19 -2.94
CA ALA A 53 -6.99 -9.77 -1.91
C ALA A 53 -8.42 -10.30 -2.14
N LEU A 54 -8.72 -10.82 -3.34
CA LEU A 54 -10.06 -11.27 -3.73
C LEU A 54 -10.05 -12.78 -4.06
N PRO A 55 -10.06 -13.69 -3.05
CA PRO A 55 -9.93 -15.13 -3.26
C PRO A 55 -10.98 -15.73 -4.21
N TYR A 56 -12.15 -15.11 -4.30
CA TYR A 56 -13.22 -15.55 -5.20
C TYR A 56 -12.85 -15.43 -6.69
N LEU A 57 -11.87 -14.58 -7.06
CA LEU A 57 -11.38 -14.49 -8.44
C LEU A 57 -10.66 -15.78 -8.83
N THR A 58 -9.80 -16.27 -7.94
CA THR A 58 -9.10 -17.56 -8.12
C THR A 58 -10.08 -18.71 -8.15
N GLU A 59 -11.01 -18.77 -7.19
CA GLU A 59 -12.04 -19.80 -7.14
C GLU A 59 -12.90 -19.82 -8.43
N ALA A 60 -13.29 -18.66 -8.94
CA ALA A 60 -14.06 -18.56 -10.17
C ALA A 60 -13.26 -18.99 -11.42
N ALA A 61 -11.97 -18.68 -11.45
CA ALA A 61 -11.06 -19.08 -12.53
C ALA A 61 -10.85 -20.60 -12.55
N GLU A 62 -10.59 -21.21 -11.39
CA GLU A 62 -10.42 -22.65 -11.22
C GLU A 62 -11.69 -23.44 -11.60
N ARG A 63 -12.86 -22.90 -11.25
CA ARG A 63 -14.16 -23.50 -11.59
C ARG A 63 -14.61 -23.25 -13.03
N GLN A 64 -13.84 -22.49 -13.81
CA GLN A 64 -14.20 -22.05 -15.15
C GLN A 64 -15.62 -21.44 -15.22
N ARG A 65 -16.00 -20.68 -14.19
CA ARG A 65 -17.39 -20.23 -13.97
C ARG A 65 -17.95 -19.38 -15.12
N TYR A 66 -17.09 -18.67 -15.85
CA TYR A 66 -17.46 -17.74 -16.91
C TYR A 66 -17.02 -18.23 -18.31
N PRO A 67 -17.74 -17.84 -19.39
CA PRO A 67 -17.42 -18.25 -20.76
C PRO A 67 -16.00 -17.91 -21.23
N TYR A 68 -15.36 -16.92 -20.60
CA TYR A 68 -13.99 -16.48 -20.90
C TYR A 68 -13.02 -16.77 -19.75
N SER A 69 -13.27 -17.82 -18.95
CA SER A 69 -12.36 -18.24 -17.87
C SER A 69 -11.09 -18.92 -18.40
N GLN A 70 -10.97 -19.05 -19.72
CA GLN A 70 -9.77 -19.46 -20.41
C GLN A 70 -9.57 -18.50 -21.59
N PRO A 71 -8.42 -17.82 -21.70
CA PRO A 71 -8.09 -17.11 -22.94
C PRO A 71 -8.02 -18.12 -24.10
N PRO A 72 -8.19 -17.68 -25.36
CA PRO A 72 -8.08 -18.55 -26.54
C PRO A 72 -6.69 -19.20 -26.70
N SER A 73 -5.70 -18.80 -25.88
CA SER A 73 -4.40 -19.47 -25.71
C SER A 73 -4.38 -20.34 -24.46
N SER A 74 -3.76 -21.50 -24.55
CA SER A 74 -3.57 -22.63 -23.60
C SER A 74 -3.13 -22.35 -22.13
N ARG A 75 -3.30 -21.14 -21.59
CA ARG A 75 -2.98 -20.79 -20.20
C ARG A 75 -4.25 -20.64 -19.37
N THR A 76 -4.16 -21.00 -18.10
CA THR A 76 -5.24 -20.75 -17.12
C THR A 76 -4.99 -19.39 -16.46
N TYR A 77 -6.06 -18.62 -16.22
CA TYR A 77 -5.93 -17.45 -15.36
C TYR A 77 -5.55 -17.87 -13.95
N ARG A 78 -4.59 -17.16 -13.36
CA ARG A 78 -4.27 -17.21 -11.94
C ARG A 78 -4.46 -15.80 -11.40
N TYR A 79 -5.03 -15.69 -10.21
CA TYR A 79 -5.21 -14.42 -9.53
C TYR A 79 -4.50 -14.53 -8.18
N ASP A 80 -3.24 -14.14 -8.18
CA ASP A 80 -2.40 -14.14 -6.99
C ASP A 80 -1.41 -12.96 -7.06
N ALA A 81 -0.55 -12.83 -6.05
CA ALA A 81 0.45 -11.77 -6.00
C ALA A 81 1.46 -11.84 -7.17
N THR A 82 1.74 -13.04 -7.68
CA THR A 82 2.72 -13.27 -8.76
C THR A 82 2.24 -12.73 -10.11
N CYS A 83 0.93 -12.51 -10.26
CA CYS A 83 0.34 -11.95 -11.47
C CYS A 83 0.59 -10.44 -11.61
N CYS A 84 0.98 -9.77 -10.53
CA CYS A 84 1.28 -8.34 -10.50
C CYS A 84 2.57 -8.07 -9.70
N PRO A 85 3.73 -8.57 -10.16
CA PRO A 85 4.96 -8.60 -9.37
C PRO A 85 5.41 -7.20 -8.94
N ASN A 86 5.33 -6.20 -9.83
CA ASN A 86 5.71 -4.83 -9.50
C ASN A 86 4.81 -4.20 -8.43
N ALA A 87 3.49 -4.47 -8.51
CA ALA A 87 2.53 -3.95 -7.54
C ALA A 87 2.70 -4.66 -6.18
N HIS A 88 2.97 -5.95 -6.21
CA HIS A 88 3.27 -6.74 -5.01
C HIS A 88 4.53 -6.21 -4.32
N GLU A 89 5.64 -6.06 -5.04
CA GLU A 89 6.90 -5.56 -4.50
C GLU A 89 6.76 -4.14 -3.92
N LEU A 90 5.99 -3.26 -4.59
CA LEU A 90 5.69 -1.94 -4.04
C LEU A 90 4.92 -2.04 -2.71
N LEU A 91 3.90 -2.90 -2.65
CA LEU A 91 3.06 -3.03 -1.46
C LEU A 91 3.78 -3.69 -0.29
N GLU A 92 4.83 -4.48 -0.52
CA GLU A 92 5.70 -5.02 0.55
C GLU A 92 6.46 -3.94 1.31
N ARG A 93 6.66 -2.76 0.70
CA ARG A 93 7.38 -1.63 1.32
C ARG A 93 6.53 -0.40 1.56
N PHE A 94 5.29 -0.37 1.08
CA PHE A 94 4.44 0.82 1.09
C PHE A 94 3.52 0.87 2.31
N ILE A 95 3.53 2.03 2.97
CA ILE A 95 2.67 2.37 4.10
C ILE A 95 1.73 3.48 3.67
N ARG A 96 0.42 3.20 3.75
CA ARG A 96 -0.66 4.13 3.40
C ARG A 96 -1.11 4.89 4.63
N TRP A 97 -1.25 6.20 4.50
CA TRP A 97 -1.90 7.09 5.46
C TRP A 97 -3.29 7.52 4.95
N SER A 98 -4.34 7.03 5.61
CA SER A 98 -5.72 7.10 5.09
C SER A 98 -6.50 8.37 5.43
N THR A 99 -5.94 9.33 6.18
CA THR A 99 -6.71 10.44 6.77
C THR A 99 -6.25 11.83 6.35
N PHE A 100 -5.42 11.95 5.32
CA PHE A 100 -4.98 13.27 4.83
C PHE A 100 -6.14 14.02 4.16
N CYS A 101 -6.49 15.20 4.66
CA CYS A 101 -7.63 15.99 4.19
C CYS A 101 -7.43 17.51 4.37
N ASP A 102 -8.43 18.29 3.96
CA ASP A 102 -8.47 19.76 4.05
C ASP A 102 -8.39 20.33 5.47
N LYS A 103 -8.60 19.50 6.50
CA LYS A 103 -8.43 19.88 7.91
C LYS A 103 -6.97 19.93 8.37
N TYR A 104 -6.05 19.43 7.57
CA TYR A 104 -4.63 19.45 7.90
C TYR A 104 -4.04 20.84 7.68
N GLU A 105 -3.13 21.20 8.57
CA GLU A 105 -2.41 22.47 8.55
C GLU A 105 -0.92 22.16 8.37
N PRO A 106 -0.09 23.13 7.96
CA PRO A 106 1.35 22.90 7.76
C PRO A 106 2.02 22.22 8.96
N HIS A 107 1.67 22.62 10.19
CA HIS A 107 2.22 22.05 11.41
C HIS A 107 1.84 20.57 11.62
N HIS A 108 0.67 20.13 11.13
CA HIS A 108 0.26 18.71 11.17
C HIS A 108 1.17 17.85 10.27
N CYS A 109 1.63 18.39 9.14
CA CYS A 109 2.59 17.71 8.27
C CYS A 109 3.96 17.56 8.95
N GLU A 110 4.42 18.59 9.66
CA GLU A 110 5.65 18.54 10.44
C GLU A 110 5.57 17.52 11.59
N GLN A 111 4.44 17.48 12.29
CA GLN A 111 4.17 16.47 13.33
C GLN A 111 4.19 15.05 12.76
N ALA A 112 3.56 14.82 11.62
CA ALA A 112 3.59 13.51 10.95
C ALA A 112 5.02 13.12 10.55
N ALA A 113 5.79 14.05 9.96
CA ALA A 113 7.18 13.81 9.62
C ALA A 113 8.04 13.49 10.85
N ALA A 114 7.80 14.17 11.98
CA ALA A 114 8.48 13.91 13.25
C ALA A 114 8.12 12.53 13.82
N ILE A 115 6.85 12.12 13.74
CA ILE A 115 6.41 10.78 14.14
C ILE A 115 7.11 9.71 13.29
N VAL A 116 7.07 9.82 11.97
CA VAL A 116 7.71 8.86 11.06
C VAL A 116 9.21 8.80 11.33
N ARG A 117 9.87 9.94 11.54
CA ARG A 117 11.31 9.98 11.87
C ARG A 117 11.62 9.27 13.17
N ARG A 118 10.84 9.51 14.23
CA ARG A 118 11.03 8.86 15.52
C ARG A 118 10.90 7.34 15.42
N VAL A 119 9.86 6.84 14.74
CA VAL A 119 9.67 5.40 14.51
C VAL A 119 10.83 4.84 13.67
N ALA A 120 11.23 5.56 12.61
CA ALA A 120 12.36 5.17 11.78
C ALA A 120 13.66 5.07 12.59
N ASP A 121 13.96 6.02 13.46
CA ASP A 121 15.17 6.02 14.28
C ASP A 121 15.12 4.91 15.34
N GLU A 122 13.95 4.58 15.88
CA GLU A 122 13.78 3.48 16.83
C GLU A 122 14.02 2.10 16.19
N TYR A 123 13.59 1.92 14.94
CA TYR A 123 13.63 0.63 14.23
C TYR A 123 14.78 0.49 13.23
N ARG A 124 15.65 1.51 13.11
CA ARG A 124 16.84 1.44 12.26
C ARG A 124 17.80 0.34 12.74
N LEU A 125 18.46 -0.34 11.80
CA LEU A 125 19.51 -1.32 12.06
C LEU A 125 20.82 -0.69 12.54
#